data_AF-Q86TS9-F1
#
_entry.id   AF-Q86TS9-F1
#
_cell.length_a   1.000
_cell.length_b   1.000
_cell.length_c   1.000
_cell.angle_alpha   90.00
_cell.angle_beta   90.00
_cell.angle_gamma   90.00
#
_symmetry.space_group_name_H-M   'P 1'
#
loop_
_entity.id
_entity.type
_entity.pdbx_description
1 polymer ?
#
loop_
_entity_poly.entity_id
_entity_poly.type
_entity_poly.pdbx_seq_one_letter_code
_entity_poly.pdbx_strand_id
1 'polypeptide(L)'
;MAALGTVLFTGVRRLHCSVAAWAGGQWRLQQGLAANPSGYGPLTELPDWSYADGRPAPPMKGQLRRKAERETFARRVVLLSQEMDAGLQAWQLRQQKLQEEQRKQENALKPKGASLKSPLPSQ
;
A
#
# COMPACT_ATOMS: atom_id res chain seq x y z
N MET A 1 -46.93 -20.35 39.08
CA MET A 1 -46.15 -19.11 39.00
C MET A 1 -44.77 -19.38 39.60
N ALA A 2 -43.70 -19.02 38.88
CA ALA A 2 -42.27 -19.19 39.17
C ALA A 2 -41.67 -20.60 38.95
N ALA A 3 -41.06 -20.80 37.77
CA ALA A 3 -40.00 -21.78 37.55
C ALA A 3 -38.76 -21.01 37.07
N LEU A 4 -37.65 -21.22 37.79
CA LEU A 4 -36.39 -20.47 37.75
C LEU A 4 -35.71 -20.55 36.37
N GLY A 5 -35.32 -19.39 35.84
CA GLY A 5 -34.51 -19.28 34.62
C GLY A 5 -33.07 -19.70 34.86
N THR A 6 -32.61 -20.68 34.09
CA THR A 6 -31.22 -21.12 34.03
C THR A 6 -30.37 -20.09 33.27
N VAL A 7 -29.54 -19.36 34.00
CA VAL A 7 -28.49 -18.51 33.42
C VAL A 7 -27.34 -19.42 32.99
N LEU A 8 -27.20 -19.63 31.68
CA LEU A 8 -26.04 -20.26 31.07
C LEU A 8 -24.84 -19.32 31.20
N PHE A 9 -23.93 -19.62 32.12
CA PHE A 9 -22.61 -19.00 32.16
C PHE A 9 -21.86 -19.35 30.87
N THR A 10 -21.73 -18.36 29.99
CA THR A 10 -20.84 -18.43 28.83
C THR A 10 -19.41 -18.52 29.35
N GLY A 11 -18.79 -19.69 29.16
CA GLY A 11 -17.40 -19.91 29.52
C GLY A 11 -16.50 -18.91 28.79
N VAL A 12 -16.00 -17.91 29.52
CA VAL A 12 -14.97 -16.99 29.06
C VAL A 12 -13.73 -17.83 28.77
N ARG A 13 -13.45 -18.13 27.49
CA ARG A 13 -12.14 -18.62 27.10
C ARG A 13 -11.13 -17.55 27.51
N ARG A 14 -10.41 -17.76 28.61
CA ARG A 14 -9.31 -16.89 29.05
C ARG A 14 -8.21 -16.95 27.99
N LEU A 15 -8.32 -16.10 26.97
CA LEU A 15 -7.22 -15.86 26.05
C LEU A 15 -6.13 -15.15 26.83
N HIS A 16 -4.97 -15.78 26.94
CA HIS A 16 -3.83 -15.26 27.68
C HIS A 16 -3.15 -14.15 26.86
N CYS A 17 -3.63 -12.92 26.96
CA CYS A 17 -3.02 -11.73 26.33
C CYS A 17 -1.87 -11.15 27.18
N SER A 18 -1.06 -11.99 27.82
CA SER A 18 0.02 -11.51 28.70
C SER A 18 1.23 -11.03 27.90
N VAL A 19 2.00 -10.09 28.47
CA VAL A 19 3.32 -9.62 27.97
C VAL A 19 4.27 -10.76 27.60
N ALA A 20 4.13 -11.95 28.21
CA ALA A 20 4.93 -13.13 27.86
C ALA A 20 4.78 -13.56 26.40
N ALA A 21 3.62 -13.34 25.77
CA ALA A 21 3.44 -13.61 24.33
C ALA A 21 4.28 -12.69 23.43
N TRP A 22 4.66 -11.52 23.97
CA TRP A 22 5.55 -10.54 23.32
C TRP A 22 7.01 -10.69 23.78
N ALA A 23 7.31 -11.62 24.70
CA ALA A 23 8.67 -11.85 25.16
C ALA A 23 9.54 -12.28 23.97
N GLY A 24 10.65 -11.57 23.79
CA GLY A 24 11.58 -11.78 22.67
C GLY A 24 11.09 -11.24 21.31
N GLY A 25 9.91 -10.59 21.23
CA GLY A 25 9.42 -10.01 19.99
C GLY A 25 10.36 -8.94 19.43
N GLN A 26 10.88 -8.06 20.29
CA GLN A 26 11.86 -7.04 19.90
C GLN A 26 13.17 -7.66 19.39
N TRP A 27 13.68 -8.71 20.05
CA TRP A 27 14.87 -9.43 19.59
C TRP A 27 14.63 -10.08 18.22
N ARG A 28 13.46 -10.71 18.00
CA ARG A 28 13.08 -11.26 16.70
C ARG A 28 13.07 -10.19 15.60
N LEU A 29 12.50 -9.02 15.88
CA LEU A 29 12.52 -7.90 14.94
C LEU A 29 13.96 -7.43 14.63
N GLN A 30 14.85 -7.39 15.63
CA GLN A 30 16.27 -7.09 15.42
C GLN A 30 16.97 -8.13 14.52
N GLN A 31 16.51 -9.38 14.53
CA GLN A 31 17.00 -10.44 13.64
C GLN A 31 16.28 -10.48 12.26
N GLY A 32 15.38 -9.55 11.97
CA GLY A 32 14.60 -9.53 10.72
C GLY A 32 13.49 -10.59 10.66
N LEU A 33 13.15 -11.22 11.79
CA LEU A 33 12.07 -12.20 11.91
C LEU A 33 10.74 -11.54 12.28
N ALA A 34 9.63 -12.22 12.01
CA ALA A 34 8.32 -11.78 12.47
C ALA A 34 8.29 -11.68 14.01
N ALA A 35 7.75 -10.58 14.56
CA ALA A 35 7.63 -10.40 16.02
C ALA A 35 6.88 -11.57 16.68
N ASN A 36 5.79 -12.01 16.04
CA ASN A 36 5.04 -13.20 16.42
C ASN A 36 5.58 -14.43 15.65
N PRO A 37 6.00 -15.51 16.34
CA PRO A 37 6.48 -16.74 15.68
C PRO A 37 5.44 -17.42 14.77
N SER A 38 4.14 -17.20 14.98
CA SER A 38 3.07 -17.71 14.11
C SER A 38 2.79 -16.83 12.88
N GLY A 39 3.61 -15.80 12.65
CA GLY A 39 3.50 -14.88 11.52
C GLY A 39 4.04 -15.49 10.21
N TYR A 40 4.65 -14.65 9.38
CA TYR A 40 5.39 -15.15 8.24
C TYR A 40 6.66 -15.87 8.73
N GLY A 41 6.98 -17.00 8.12
CA GLY A 41 8.17 -17.77 8.46
C GLY A 41 8.06 -19.24 8.09
N PRO A 42 9.17 -19.99 8.15
CA PRO A 42 9.19 -21.40 7.77
C PRO A 42 8.23 -22.24 8.62
N LEU A 43 8.04 -21.88 9.90
CA LEU A 43 7.13 -22.59 10.80
C LEU A 43 5.67 -22.60 10.32
N THR A 44 5.23 -21.57 9.59
CA THR A 44 3.82 -21.40 9.19
C THR A 44 3.61 -21.44 7.68
N GLU A 45 4.67 -21.27 6.88
CA GLU A 45 4.58 -21.32 5.41
C GLU A 45 4.91 -22.71 4.84
N LEU A 46 5.65 -23.56 5.58
CA LEU A 46 5.92 -24.94 5.19
C LEU A 46 4.69 -25.83 5.45
N PRO A 47 4.53 -26.91 4.68
CA PRO A 47 3.47 -27.89 4.93
C PRO A 47 3.78 -28.68 6.21
N ASP A 48 2.78 -28.83 7.07
CA ASP A 48 2.91 -29.56 8.35
C ASP A 48 3.17 -31.07 8.15
N TRP A 49 2.80 -31.62 6.99
CA TRP A 49 2.96 -33.03 6.65
C TRP A 49 3.15 -33.23 5.15
N SER A 50 3.56 -34.43 4.75
CA SER A 50 3.62 -34.89 3.35
C SER A 50 3.29 -36.38 3.29
N TYR A 51 2.92 -36.90 2.13
CA TYR A 51 2.67 -38.34 1.99
C TYR A 51 3.97 -39.12 2.17
N ALA A 52 3.88 -40.37 2.66
CA ALA A 52 5.04 -41.25 2.83
C ALA A 52 5.83 -41.47 1.53
N ASP A 53 5.14 -41.44 0.38
CA ASP A 53 5.75 -41.55 -0.95
C ASP A 53 6.48 -40.28 -1.41
N GLY A 54 6.50 -39.21 -0.60
CA GLY A 54 7.08 -37.91 -0.95
C GLY A 54 6.18 -37.00 -1.77
N ARG A 55 4.92 -37.39 -2.04
CA ARG A 55 3.94 -36.50 -2.68
C ARG A 55 3.63 -35.32 -1.75
N PRO A 56 3.47 -34.09 -2.28
CA PRO A 56 3.17 -32.92 -1.47
C PRO A 56 1.76 -33.00 -0.87
N ALA A 57 1.59 -32.44 0.33
CA ALA A 57 0.28 -32.27 0.91
C ALA A 57 -0.56 -31.25 0.11
N PRO A 58 -1.90 -31.43 0.04
CA PRO A 58 -2.78 -30.43 -0.52
C PRO A 58 -2.63 -29.08 0.20
N PRO A 59 -2.72 -27.94 -0.52
CA PRO A 59 -2.51 -26.63 0.08
C PRO A 59 -3.58 -26.28 1.12
N MET A 60 -3.15 -25.73 2.25
CA MET A 60 -4.06 -25.32 3.33
C MET A 60 -4.82 -24.04 2.95
N LYS A 61 -6.10 -23.95 3.35
CA LYS A 61 -6.95 -22.76 3.09
C LYS A 61 -6.29 -21.45 3.56
N GLY A 62 -5.67 -21.47 4.74
CA GLY A 62 -4.97 -20.30 5.29
C GLY A 62 -3.71 -19.91 4.52
N GLN A 63 -3.02 -20.88 3.91
CA GLN A 63 -1.87 -20.60 3.04
C GLN A 63 -2.32 -19.98 1.71
N LEU A 64 -3.39 -20.52 1.11
CA LEU A 64 -3.97 -19.97 -0.11
C LEU A 64 -4.46 -18.53 0.10
N ARG A 65 -5.16 -18.27 1.21
CA ARG A 65 -5.60 -16.91 1.59
C ARG A 65 -4.42 -15.96 1.72
N ARG A 66 -3.37 -16.33 2.47
CA ARG A 66 -2.16 -15.50 2.64
C ARG A 66 -1.45 -15.23 1.31
N LYS A 67 -1.39 -16.22 0.41
CA LYS A 67 -0.83 -16.03 -0.94
C LYS A 67 -1.63 -14.99 -1.74
N ALA A 68 -2.96 -15.10 -1.73
CA ALA A 68 -3.84 -14.13 -2.40
C ALA A 68 -3.70 -12.72 -1.80
N GLU A 69 -3.66 -12.59 -0.48
CA GLU A 69 -3.45 -11.30 0.21
C GLU A 69 -2.09 -10.66 -0.13
N ARG A 70 -1.02 -11.48 -0.23
CA ARG A 70 0.30 -11.00 -0.65
C ARG A 70 0.31 -10.56 -2.11
N GLU A 71 -0.40 -11.28 -2.97
CA GLU A 71 -0.52 -10.93 -4.37
C GLU A 71 -1.29 -9.61 -4.55
N THR A 72 -2.43 -9.43 -3.88
CA THR A 72 -3.18 -8.17 -3.95
C THR A 72 -2.37 -7.00 -3.40
N PHE A 73 -1.62 -7.22 -2.31
CA PHE A 73 -0.68 -6.23 -1.79
C PHE A 73 0.41 -5.87 -2.80
N ALA A 74 1.06 -6.86 -3.43
CA ALA A 74 2.10 -6.63 -4.42
C ALA A 74 1.57 -5.87 -5.65
N ARG A 75 0.38 -6.25 -6.15
CA ARG A 75 -0.30 -5.53 -7.25
C ARG A 75 -0.54 -4.06 -6.90
N ARG A 76 -0.96 -3.79 -5.66
CA ARG A 76 -1.17 -2.41 -5.18
C ARG A 76 0.14 -1.62 -5.12
N VAL A 77 1.23 -2.23 -4.65
CA VAL A 77 2.55 -1.58 -4.63
C VAL A 77 2.97 -1.20 -6.04
N VAL A 78 2.84 -2.11 -7.01
CA VAL A 78 3.17 -1.85 -8.41
C VAL A 78 2.33 -0.72 -9.00
N LEU A 79 1.01 -0.74 -8.76
CA LEU A 79 0.09 0.32 -9.21
C LEU A 79 0.51 1.70 -8.69
N LEU A 80 0.76 1.81 -7.38
CA LEU A 80 1.14 3.08 -6.76
C LEU A 80 2.48 3.60 -7.28
N SER A 81 3.46 2.72 -7.52
CA SER A 81 4.72 3.10 -8.15
C SER A 81 4.50 3.64 -9.57
N GLN A 82 3.66 2.98 -10.37
CA GLN A 82 3.33 3.44 -11.72
C GLN A 82 2.60 4.79 -11.73
N GLU A 83 1.65 4.99 -10.81
CA GLU A 83 0.94 6.27 -10.66
C GLU A 83 1.90 7.41 -10.27
N MET A 84 2.84 7.13 -9.37
CA MET A 84 3.88 8.08 -8.99
C MET A 84 4.79 8.44 -10.18
N ASP A 85 5.26 7.45 -10.93
CA ASP A 85 6.11 7.66 -12.10
C ASP A 85 5.38 8.45 -13.19
N ALA A 86 4.13 8.11 -13.47
CA ALA A 86 3.28 8.84 -14.41
C ALA A 86 3.04 10.29 -13.96
N GLY A 87 2.83 10.49 -12.65
CA GLY A 87 2.70 11.82 -12.05
C GLY A 87 3.95 12.68 -12.22
N LEU A 88 5.13 12.08 -12.03
CA LEU A 88 6.42 12.73 -12.24
C LEU A 88 6.62 13.11 -13.72
N GLN A 89 6.36 12.18 -14.65
CA GLN A 89 6.44 12.44 -16.09
C GLN A 89 5.47 13.57 -16.52
N ALA A 90 4.22 13.53 -16.04
CA ALA A 90 3.24 14.56 -16.34
C ALA A 90 3.66 15.94 -15.78
N TRP A 91 4.29 15.97 -14.60
CA TRP A 91 4.84 17.20 -14.04
C TRP A 91 6.02 17.73 -14.87
N GLN A 92 6.95 16.88 -15.28
CA GLN A 92 8.07 17.26 -16.16
C GLN A 92 7.57 17.81 -17.50
N LEU A 93 6.58 17.17 -18.12
CA LEU A 93 5.95 17.65 -19.36
C LEU A 93 5.28 19.02 -19.17
N ARG A 94 4.64 19.27 -18.02
CA ARG A 94 4.08 20.59 -17.71
C ARG A 94 5.17 21.65 -17.56
N GLN A 95 6.28 21.32 -16.90
CA GLN A 95 7.42 22.25 -16.78
C GLN A 95 8.02 22.59 -18.14
N GLN A 96 8.21 21.60 -19.01
CA GLN A 96 8.68 21.82 -20.38
C GLN A 96 7.73 22.72 -21.18
N LYS A 97 6.42 22.47 -21.11
CA LYS A 97 5.42 23.33 -21.76
C LYS A 97 5.44 24.77 -21.26
N LEU A 98 5.57 24.97 -19.94
CA LEU A 98 5.69 26.32 -19.37
C LEU A 98 6.94 27.04 -19.87
N GLN A 99 8.08 26.34 -19.96
CA GLN A 99 9.31 26.89 -20.53
C GLN A 99 9.15 27.20 -22.03
N GLU A 100 8.48 26.34 -22.80
CA GLU A 100 8.20 26.59 -24.22
C GLU A 100 7.31 27.81 -24.42
N GLU A 101 6.27 27.99 -23.61
CA GLU A 101 5.39 29.17 -23.67
C GLU A 101 6.14 30.45 -23.28
N GLN A 102 7.01 30.40 -22.26
CA GLN A 102 7.91 31.52 -21.93
C GLN A 102 8.83 31.87 -23.10
N ARG A 103 9.46 30.86 -23.73
CA ARG A 103 10.30 31.07 -24.92
C ARG A 103 9.52 31.63 -26.09
N LYS A 104 8.26 31.22 -26.29
CA LYS A 104 7.39 31.81 -27.34
C LYS A 104 7.07 33.27 -27.06
N GLN A 105 6.82 33.64 -25.80
CA GLN A 105 6.58 35.03 -25.39
C GLN A 105 7.85 35.89 -25.56
N GLU A 106 9.01 35.38 -25.17
CA GLU A 106 10.30 36.08 -25.34
C GLU A 106 10.66 36.29 -26.82
N ASN A 107 10.35 35.30 -27.66
CA ASN A 107 10.58 35.37 -29.10
C ASN A 107 9.47 36.13 -29.86
N ALA A 108 8.39 36.54 -29.19
CA ALA A 108 7.28 37.24 -29.83
C ALA A 108 7.71 38.64 -30.29
N LEU A 109 7.43 38.96 -31.55
CA LEU A 109 7.69 40.29 -32.08
C LEU A 109 6.77 41.32 -31.42
N LYS A 110 7.30 42.53 -31.15
CA LYS A 110 6.51 43.64 -30.60
C LYS A 110 5.35 43.99 -31.55
N PRO A 111 4.12 44.19 -31.05
CA PRO A 111 2.98 44.54 -31.89
C PRO A 111 3.18 45.95 -32.46
N LYS A 112 3.22 46.08 -33.79
CA LYS A 112 3.46 47.37 -34.46
C LYS A 112 2.19 48.18 -34.73
N GLY A 113 1.11 47.52 -35.18
CA GLY A 113 -0.03 48.20 -35.81
C GLY A 113 -1.06 48.85 -34.86
N ALA A 114 -1.24 48.29 -33.66
CA ALA A 114 -2.25 48.79 -32.70
C ALA A 114 -1.72 49.92 -31.83
N SER A 115 -0.45 49.87 -31.43
CA SER A 115 0.17 50.89 -30.57
C SER A 115 0.29 52.26 -31.22
N LEU A 116 0.18 52.36 -32.55
CA LEU A 116 0.22 53.63 -33.28
C LEU A 116 -1.16 54.31 -33.41
N LYS A 117 -2.26 53.61 -33.10
CA LYS A 117 -3.64 54.15 -33.24
C LYS A 117 -4.19 54.79 -31.97
N SER A 118 -3.37 55.02 -30.95
CA SER A 118 -3.79 55.78 -29.77
C SER A 118 -4.30 57.16 -30.21
N PRO A 119 -5.53 57.56 -29.84
CA PRO A 119 -6.09 58.84 -30.26
C PRO A 119 -5.18 59.97 -29.75
N LEU A 120 -4.82 60.89 -30.65
CA LEU A 120 -4.13 62.12 -30.30
C LEU A 120 -4.88 62.82 -29.16
N PRO A 121 -4.19 63.34 -28.13
CA PRO A 121 -4.84 64.15 -27.12
C PRO A 121 -5.45 65.38 -27.81
N SER A 122 -6.76 65.57 -27.65
CA SER A 122 -7.42 66.82 -28.05
C SER A 122 -6.80 67.97 -27.26
N GLN A 123 -6.27 68.97 -27.97
CA GLN A 123 -5.75 70.21 -27.38
C GLN A 123 -6.84 70.97 -26.60
#